data_AF-A0A9Q4ZIK4-F1
#
_entry.id   AF-A0A9Q4ZIK4-F1
#
_cell.length_a   1.000
_cell.length_b   1.000
_cell.length_c   1.000
_cell.angle_alpha   90.00
_cell.angle_beta   90.00
_cell.angle_gamma   90.00
#
_symmetry.space_group_name_H-M   'P 1'
#
loop_
_entity.id
_entity.type
_entity.pdbx_description
1 polymer ?
#
loop_
_entity_poly.entity_id
_entity_poly.type
_entity_poly.pdbx_seq_one_letter_code
_entity_poly.pdbx_strand_id
1 'polypeptide(L)'
;MITENGWSQCGSDAIVRALVPGTTKVRVEIRAGIPATILNAWLAWYHRNVEDIETNYNSGERDEWGWSATNVVSDSNHLSGTAVDINATQYPWGVDASVNMPPERIAKIREGLRLFEGSIYWGQDWNRRDPMHFQLNWPEWDARNAAFAKKLEDGYLGIYADEPDAPLPSPAPATGGVFWADVSQYQRPADDSYPHRLLVVRSNSGNGRDTAFEANARWAKAALDSGRLDAFGVYYFFRPGQANCDLHREMLEQVGLWQHPKVFTMVDVEGAGGQIRGNHTVEINDEVQRLQGWYGDKRRVIGYLNPKADPGLWSPPAGLKLVVPHYNNAPGQSYDFPGRFAHQYSDRVDCAPFGPCDANFTAMSLPELLEMLGIEYEGSDDMTPEQDRMLRVVYDELTKHFPSRSEERETDQPIDTLAGFVLNIDGRIHEQSVRDEHVDDQLDAILVALKAVIVALEKR
;
A
#
# COMPACT_ATOMS: atom_id res chain seq x y z
N MET A 1 -24.17 -16.20 -39.49
CA MET A 1 -25.26 -16.73 -38.63
C MET A 1 -25.48 -15.74 -37.49
N ILE A 2 -26.70 -15.62 -36.96
CA ILE A 2 -27.02 -14.72 -35.83
C ILE A 2 -26.94 -15.54 -34.53
N THR A 3 -26.33 -15.00 -33.48
CA THR A 3 -26.26 -15.61 -32.14
C THR A 3 -27.52 -15.32 -31.33
N GLU A 4 -27.73 -16.02 -30.23
CA GLU A 4 -28.93 -15.96 -29.39
C GLU A 4 -29.33 -14.52 -29.02
N ASN A 5 -28.37 -13.67 -28.68
CA ASN A 5 -28.64 -12.28 -28.31
C ASN A 5 -28.89 -11.34 -29.51
N GLY A 6 -28.97 -11.86 -30.73
CA GLY A 6 -29.29 -11.08 -31.93
C GLY A 6 -28.10 -10.38 -32.58
N TRP A 7 -26.86 -10.82 -32.30
CA TRP A 7 -25.65 -10.31 -32.94
C TRP A 7 -25.13 -11.23 -34.03
N SER A 8 -24.56 -10.66 -35.09
CA SER A 8 -23.91 -11.46 -36.13
C SER A 8 -22.64 -12.13 -35.58
N GLN A 9 -22.46 -13.43 -35.85
CA GLN A 9 -21.18 -14.11 -35.62
C GLN A 9 -20.06 -13.39 -36.38
N CYS A 10 -18.86 -13.36 -35.79
CA CYS A 10 -17.73 -12.63 -36.34
C CYS A 10 -16.44 -13.47 -36.31
N GLY A 11 -15.49 -13.11 -37.16
CA GLY A 11 -14.13 -13.65 -37.13
C GLY A 11 -13.25 -12.92 -36.12
N SER A 12 -12.03 -13.43 -35.94
CA SER A 12 -11.04 -12.82 -35.04
C SER A 12 -10.62 -11.41 -35.47
N ASP A 13 -10.87 -11.03 -36.73
CA ASP A 13 -10.64 -9.69 -37.27
C ASP A 13 -11.54 -8.62 -36.65
N ALA A 14 -12.68 -9.00 -36.07
CA ALA A 14 -13.58 -8.10 -35.37
C ALA A 14 -13.32 -8.00 -33.86
N ILE A 15 -12.29 -8.68 -33.34
CA ILE A 15 -12.04 -8.85 -31.92
C ILE A 15 -10.92 -7.93 -31.42
N VAL A 16 -11.16 -7.30 -30.27
CA VAL A 16 -10.17 -6.53 -29.52
C VAL A 16 -9.85 -7.20 -28.19
N ARG A 17 -8.66 -6.91 -27.67
CA ARG A 17 -8.15 -7.35 -26.37
C ARG A 17 -7.71 -6.14 -25.54
N ALA A 18 -8.67 -5.23 -25.33
CA ALA A 18 -8.45 -4.08 -24.48
C ALA A 18 -8.09 -4.53 -23.06
N LEU A 19 -7.26 -3.75 -22.37
CA LEU A 19 -7.04 -3.97 -20.93
C LEU A 19 -8.34 -3.66 -20.21
N VAL A 20 -8.82 -4.58 -19.38
CA VAL A 20 -9.99 -4.32 -18.55
C VAL A 20 -9.64 -3.20 -17.56
N PRO A 21 -10.38 -2.08 -17.52
CA PRO A 21 -10.11 -0.98 -16.61
C PRO A 21 -10.02 -1.45 -15.14
N GLY A 22 -9.02 -0.97 -14.41
CA GLY A 22 -8.77 -1.37 -13.03
C GLY A 22 -7.98 -2.68 -12.85
N THR A 23 -7.70 -3.41 -13.93
CA THR A 23 -6.81 -4.59 -13.92
C THR A 23 -5.43 -4.24 -14.50
N THR A 24 -4.42 -5.04 -14.17
CA THR A 24 -3.04 -4.90 -14.68
C THR A 24 -2.77 -5.77 -15.89
N LYS A 25 -3.48 -6.88 -16.07
CA LYS A 25 -3.17 -7.88 -17.10
C LYS A 25 -4.36 -8.51 -17.83
N VAL A 26 -5.59 -8.34 -17.33
CA VAL A 26 -6.76 -9.04 -17.87
C VAL A 26 -7.19 -8.41 -19.20
N ARG A 27 -7.26 -9.26 -20.23
CA ARG A 27 -7.61 -8.89 -21.60
C ARG A 27 -8.48 -9.98 -22.20
N VAL A 28 -9.78 -9.73 -22.30
CA VAL A 28 -10.76 -10.69 -22.81
C VAL A 28 -11.00 -10.43 -24.30
N GLU A 29 -11.15 -11.48 -25.11
CA GLU A 29 -11.53 -11.35 -26.52
C GLU A 29 -12.97 -10.87 -26.65
N ILE A 30 -13.16 -9.60 -27.01
CA ILE A 30 -14.50 -9.01 -27.16
C ILE A 30 -14.61 -8.34 -28.52
N ARG A 31 -15.79 -8.37 -29.12
CA ARG A 31 -16.05 -7.67 -30.38
C ARG A 31 -15.85 -6.16 -30.24
N ALA A 32 -15.13 -5.57 -31.18
CA ALA A 32 -14.82 -4.14 -31.20
C ALA A 32 -16.08 -3.26 -31.18
N GLY A 33 -15.93 -2.02 -30.70
CA GLY A 33 -17.00 -1.04 -30.62
C GLY A 33 -17.86 -1.21 -29.37
N ILE A 34 -19.17 -1.05 -29.51
CA ILE A 34 -20.13 -1.06 -28.38
C ILE A 34 -19.99 -2.29 -27.47
N PRO A 35 -19.80 -3.53 -27.98
CA PRO A 35 -19.59 -4.68 -27.09
C PRO A 35 -18.35 -4.55 -26.23
N ALA A 36 -17.23 -4.09 -26.81
CA ALA A 36 -16.00 -3.84 -26.06
C ALA A 36 -16.20 -2.78 -24.97
N THR A 37 -16.91 -1.69 -25.24
CA THR A 37 -17.22 -0.66 -24.22
C THR A 37 -18.09 -1.24 -23.10
N ILE A 38 -19.16 -1.97 -23.39
CA ILE A 38 -20.08 -2.43 -22.33
C ILE A 38 -19.49 -3.61 -21.54
N LEU A 39 -18.89 -4.59 -22.21
CA LEU A 39 -18.39 -5.81 -21.56
C LEU A 39 -17.08 -5.56 -20.79
N ASN A 40 -16.18 -4.70 -21.27
CA ASN A 40 -15.03 -4.30 -20.44
C ASN A 40 -15.48 -3.49 -19.22
N ALA A 41 -16.54 -2.68 -19.34
CA ALA A 41 -17.09 -1.99 -18.18
C ALA A 41 -17.71 -2.96 -17.17
N TRP A 42 -18.40 -3.99 -17.65
CA TRP A 42 -18.92 -5.05 -16.80
C TRP A 42 -17.81 -5.77 -16.05
N LEU A 43 -16.75 -6.19 -16.76
CA LEU A 43 -15.58 -6.85 -16.17
C LEU A 43 -14.88 -5.95 -15.14
N ALA A 44 -14.68 -4.66 -15.44
CA ALA A 44 -14.09 -3.68 -14.53
C ALA A 44 -14.95 -3.48 -13.26
N TRP A 45 -16.27 -3.38 -13.44
CA TRP A 45 -17.20 -3.26 -12.33
C TRP A 45 -17.23 -4.52 -11.47
N TYR A 46 -17.23 -5.71 -12.09
CA TYR A 46 -17.18 -7.00 -11.42
C TYR A 46 -15.90 -7.14 -10.58
N HIS A 47 -14.74 -6.86 -11.19
CA HIS A 47 -13.44 -6.86 -10.52
C HIS A 47 -13.42 -5.95 -9.28
N ARG A 48 -14.02 -4.75 -9.39
CA ARG A 48 -14.05 -3.76 -8.31
C ARG A 48 -15.03 -4.10 -7.17
N ASN A 49 -16.13 -4.81 -7.48
CA ASN A 49 -17.29 -4.85 -6.57
C ASN A 49 -17.78 -6.25 -6.20
N VAL A 50 -17.40 -7.29 -6.94
CA VAL A 50 -17.82 -8.68 -6.70
C VAL A 50 -16.65 -9.49 -6.17
N GLU A 51 -15.60 -9.63 -6.98
CA GLU A 51 -14.35 -10.30 -6.61
C GLU A 51 -13.26 -10.04 -7.65
N ASP A 52 -12.02 -10.30 -7.27
CA ASP A 52 -10.85 -10.11 -8.11
C ASP A 52 -10.76 -11.14 -9.24
N ILE A 53 -10.87 -10.67 -10.48
CA ILE A 53 -10.68 -11.47 -11.71
C ILE A 53 -9.20 -11.65 -12.10
N GLU A 54 -8.22 -11.03 -11.40
CA GLU A 54 -6.79 -11.27 -11.63
C GLU A 54 -6.24 -12.48 -10.86
N THR A 55 -7.00 -13.00 -9.88
CA THR A 55 -6.51 -13.97 -8.90
C THR A 55 -5.86 -15.20 -9.56
N ASN A 56 -6.49 -15.76 -10.59
CA ASN A 56 -5.97 -16.96 -11.28
C ASN A 56 -4.83 -16.65 -12.28
N TYR A 57 -4.71 -15.40 -12.75
CA TYR A 57 -3.59 -15.01 -13.63
C TYR A 57 -2.27 -14.95 -12.87
N ASN A 58 -2.29 -14.73 -11.55
CA ASN A 58 -1.10 -14.74 -10.71
C ASN A 58 -0.48 -16.15 -10.60
N SER A 59 -1.26 -17.20 -10.85
CA SER A 59 -0.80 -18.59 -10.99
C SER A 59 -0.55 -19.03 -12.44
N GLY A 60 -0.61 -18.10 -13.40
CA GLY A 60 -0.40 -18.39 -14.83
C GLY A 60 -1.61 -19.01 -15.53
N GLU A 61 -2.78 -19.04 -14.89
CA GLU A 61 -4.01 -19.59 -15.45
C GLU A 61 -4.89 -18.46 -15.99
N ARG A 62 -5.34 -18.61 -17.22
CA ARG A 62 -6.23 -17.64 -17.87
C ARG A 62 -7.68 -18.09 -17.70
N ASP A 63 -8.43 -17.36 -16.88
CA ASP A 63 -9.75 -17.81 -16.42
C ASP A 63 -10.93 -16.90 -16.82
N GLU A 64 -10.68 -15.82 -17.58
CA GLU A 64 -11.73 -15.09 -18.28
C GLU A 64 -11.69 -15.41 -19.77
N TRP A 65 -12.79 -15.96 -20.25
CA TRP A 65 -12.95 -16.40 -21.63
C TRP A 65 -13.89 -15.46 -22.37
N GLY A 66 -13.58 -15.23 -23.65
CA GLY A 66 -14.34 -14.33 -24.52
C GLY A 66 -14.70 -15.02 -25.82
N TRP A 67 -14.56 -14.31 -26.93
CA TRP A 67 -14.85 -14.85 -28.26
C TRP A 67 -14.11 -16.16 -28.56
N SER A 68 -14.82 -17.09 -29.21
CA SER A 68 -14.24 -18.32 -29.76
C SER A 68 -14.65 -18.50 -31.22
N ALA A 69 -13.73 -19.04 -32.04
CA ALA A 69 -13.99 -19.31 -33.47
C ALA A 69 -15.03 -20.43 -33.67
N THR A 70 -15.14 -21.33 -32.69
CA THR A 70 -16.07 -22.46 -32.68
C THR A 70 -16.66 -22.61 -31.30
N ASN A 71 -17.89 -23.14 -31.22
CA ASN A 71 -18.56 -23.44 -29.96
C ASN A 71 -19.45 -24.68 -30.13
N VAL A 72 -19.66 -25.42 -29.05
CA VAL A 72 -20.57 -26.58 -29.04
C VAL A 72 -22.04 -26.17 -29.14
N VAL A 73 -22.37 -24.93 -28.76
CA VAL A 73 -23.68 -24.31 -28.97
C VAL A 73 -23.60 -23.41 -30.21
N SER A 74 -24.34 -23.78 -31.27
CA SER A 74 -24.20 -23.18 -32.61
C SER A 74 -24.55 -21.69 -32.69
N ASP A 75 -25.37 -21.20 -31.76
CA ASP A 75 -25.82 -19.82 -31.64
C ASP A 75 -25.26 -19.13 -30.37
N SER A 76 -24.19 -19.67 -29.77
CA SER A 76 -23.53 -19.07 -28.61
C SER A 76 -23.06 -17.63 -28.89
N ASN A 77 -23.23 -16.74 -27.90
CA ASN A 77 -22.79 -15.35 -27.98
C ASN A 77 -21.26 -15.18 -27.87
N HIS A 78 -20.52 -16.24 -27.52
CA HIS A 78 -19.06 -16.26 -27.71
C HIS A 78 -18.68 -16.22 -29.20
N LEU A 79 -19.52 -16.75 -30.11
CA LEU A 79 -19.23 -16.73 -31.55
C LEU A 79 -19.36 -15.33 -32.18
N SER A 80 -20.09 -14.42 -31.53
CA SER A 80 -20.22 -13.00 -31.92
C SER A 80 -19.34 -12.06 -31.09
N GLY A 81 -18.60 -12.58 -30.11
CA GLY A 81 -17.73 -11.80 -29.23
C GLY A 81 -18.51 -10.86 -28.31
N THR A 82 -19.74 -11.25 -27.95
CA THR A 82 -20.65 -10.46 -27.12
C THR A 82 -21.02 -11.15 -25.80
N ALA A 83 -20.22 -12.15 -25.42
CA ALA A 83 -20.26 -12.83 -24.14
C ALA A 83 -18.86 -12.96 -23.53
N VAL A 84 -18.82 -13.06 -22.21
CA VAL A 84 -17.63 -13.27 -21.40
C VAL A 84 -17.95 -14.26 -20.29
N ASP A 85 -17.00 -15.16 -20.01
CA ASP A 85 -17.00 -15.98 -18.80
C ASP A 85 -16.02 -15.38 -17.79
N ILE A 86 -16.42 -15.32 -16.53
CA ILE A 86 -15.61 -14.73 -15.45
C ILE A 86 -15.33 -15.80 -14.39
N ASN A 87 -14.06 -15.97 -14.01
CA ASN A 87 -13.61 -16.99 -13.06
C ASN A 87 -14.17 -18.39 -13.41
N ALA A 88 -14.07 -18.77 -14.70
CA ALA A 88 -14.78 -19.89 -15.27
C ALA A 88 -14.50 -21.24 -14.55
N THR A 89 -13.26 -21.45 -14.12
CA THR A 89 -12.85 -22.65 -13.37
C THR A 89 -13.53 -22.75 -11.99
N GLN A 90 -13.92 -21.63 -11.39
CA GLN A 90 -14.58 -21.57 -10.08
C GLN A 90 -16.11 -21.75 -10.19
N TYR A 91 -16.69 -21.31 -11.32
CA TYR A 91 -18.14 -21.22 -11.51
C TYR A 91 -18.61 -22.04 -12.73
N PRO A 92 -18.55 -23.39 -12.66
CA PRO A 92 -18.74 -24.24 -13.81
C PRO A 92 -20.18 -24.23 -14.36
N TRP A 93 -20.28 -24.36 -15.68
CA TRP A 93 -21.56 -24.46 -16.38
C TRP A 93 -22.44 -25.62 -15.88
N GLY A 94 -23.72 -25.33 -15.64
CA GLY A 94 -24.71 -26.27 -15.14
C GLY A 94 -24.83 -26.33 -13.61
N VAL A 95 -24.00 -25.58 -12.89
CA VAL A 95 -24.04 -25.48 -11.42
C VAL A 95 -24.73 -24.18 -11.03
N ASP A 96 -25.60 -24.24 -10.02
CA ASP A 96 -26.22 -23.02 -9.50
C ASP A 96 -25.17 -22.16 -8.77
N ALA A 97 -25.19 -20.84 -8.99
CA ALA A 97 -24.26 -19.91 -8.34
C ALA A 97 -24.18 -20.13 -6.82
N SER A 98 -25.29 -20.42 -6.13
CA SER A 98 -25.30 -20.61 -4.67
C SER A 98 -24.48 -21.79 -4.15
N VAL A 99 -24.04 -22.70 -5.04
CA VAL A 99 -23.19 -23.84 -4.67
C VAL A 99 -21.75 -23.42 -4.43
N ASN A 100 -21.21 -22.54 -5.28
CA ASN A 100 -19.78 -22.16 -5.28
C ASN A 100 -19.54 -20.67 -5.03
N MET A 101 -20.59 -19.85 -5.06
CA MET A 101 -20.51 -18.40 -4.91
C MET A 101 -21.22 -17.96 -3.62
N PRO A 102 -20.52 -17.25 -2.72
CA PRO A 102 -21.13 -16.70 -1.51
C PRO A 102 -22.35 -15.78 -1.80
N PRO A 103 -23.39 -15.79 -0.95
CA PRO A 103 -24.62 -15.01 -1.16
C PRO A 103 -24.38 -13.50 -1.34
N GLU A 104 -23.38 -12.93 -0.67
CA GLU A 104 -23.01 -11.52 -0.79
C GLU A 104 -22.46 -11.17 -2.17
N ARG A 105 -21.72 -12.07 -2.82
CA ARG A 105 -21.23 -11.89 -4.20
C ARG A 105 -22.38 -11.97 -5.19
N ILE A 106 -23.29 -12.93 -5.00
CA ILE A 106 -24.53 -13.03 -5.77
C ILE A 106 -25.33 -11.72 -5.64
N ALA A 107 -25.47 -11.18 -4.43
CA ALA A 107 -26.16 -9.91 -4.21
C ALA A 107 -25.47 -8.73 -4.92
N LYS A 108 -24.14 -8.68 -4.94
CA LYS A 108 -23.37 -7.69 -5.70
C LYS A 108 -23.59 -7.84 -7.20
N ILE A 109 -23.55 -9.05 -7.76
CA ILE A 109 -23.83 -9.27 -9.18
C ILE A 109 -25.24 -8.76 -9.53
N ARG A 110 -26.25 -9.07 -8.70
CA ARG A 110 -27.61 -8.56 -8.90
C ARG A 110 -27.70 -7.03 -8.88
N GLU A 111 -26.96 -6.37 -7.99
CA GLU A 111 -26.87 -4.91 -7.98
C GLU A 111 -26.17 -4.36 -9.23
N GLY A 112 -25.10 -5.02 -9.69
CA GLY A 112 -24.42 -4.69 -10.94
C GLY A 112 -25.36 -4.76 -12.13
N LEU A 113 -26.11 -5.85 -12.28
CA LEU A 113 -27.09 -6.02 -13.36
C LEU A 113 -28.14 -4.90 -13.35
N ARG A 114 -28.55 -4.44 -12.17
CA ARG A 114 -29.45 -3.29 -12.00
C ARG A 114 -28.81 -1.97 -12.46
N LEU A 115 -27.54 -1.74 -12.10
CA LEU A 115 -26.77 -0.55 -12.51
C LEU A 115 -26.44 -0.54 -14.01
N PHE A 116 -26.33 -1.71 -14.63
CA PHE A 116 -26.14 -1.86 -16.07
C PHE A 116 -27.46 -1.74 -16.86
N GLU A 117 -28.55 -1.37 -16.20
CA GLU A 117 -29.82 -0.98 -16.81
C GLU A 117 -30.39 -2.03 -17.78
N GLY A 118 -30.08 -3.30 -17.54
CA GLY A 118 -30.48 -4.43 -18.38
C GLY A 118 -29.64 -4.63 -19.64
N SER A 119 -28.49 -3.97 -19.78
CA SER A 119 -27.56 -4.18 -20.91
C SER A 119 -26.80 -5.51 -20.81
N ILE A 120 -26.65 -6.05 -19.59
CA ILE A 120 -26.01 -7.34 -19.31
C ILE A 120 -27.07 -8.36 -18.89
N TYR A 121 -26.94 -9.57 -19.41
CA TYR A 121 -27.67 -10.76 -18.97
C TYR A 121 -26.71 -11.73 -18.28
N TRP A 122 -27.15 -12.34 -17.19
CA TRP A 122 -26.37 -13.33 -16.43
C TRP A 122 -26.90 -14.74 -16.70
N GLY A 123 -26.02 -15.63 -17.18
CA GLY A 123 -26.36 -17.02 -17.52
C GLY A 123 -26.92 -17.83 -16.34
N GLN A 124 -26.67 -17.40 -15.10
CA GLN A 124 -27.33 -17.93 -13.91
C GLN A 124 -28.87 -17.89 -14.00
N ASP A 125 -29.46 -17.03 -14.82
CA ASP A 125 -30.91 -16.92 -14.96
C ASP A 125 -31.54 -17.91 -15.96
N TRP A 126 -30.75 -18.61 -16.76
CA TRP A 126 -31.24 -19.66 -17.65
C TRP A 126 -31.77 -20.90 -16.91
N ASN A 127 -32.60 -21.69 -17.58
CA ASN A 127 -33.07 -22.98 -17.06
C ASN A 127 -31.90 -23.94 -16.71
N ARG A 128 -30.89 -23.97 -17.58
CA ARG A 128 -29.60 -24.59 -17.29
C ARG A 128 -28.66 -23.48 -16.84
N ARG A 129 -28.41 -23.43 -15.53
CA ARG A 129 -27.65 -22.36 -14.86
C ARG A 129 -26.23 -22.27 -15.41
N ASP A 130 -25.74 -21.05 -15.61
CA ASP A 130 -24.37 -20.78 -16.02
C ASP A 130 -23.80 -19.57 -15.26
N PRO A 131 -23.22 -19.79 -14.07
CA PRO A 131 -22.86 -18.71 -13.16
C PRO A 131 -21.64 -17.90 -13.60
N MET A 132 -20.75 -18.47 -14.43
CA MET A 132 -19.61 -17.75 -15.03
C MET A 132 -20.02 -16.83 -16.19
N HIS A 133 -21.10 -17.14 -16.89
CA HIS A 133 -21.43 -16.55 -18.19
C HIS A 133 -22.19 -15.24 -18.09
N PHE A 134 -21.69 -14.20 -18.78
CA PHE A 134 -22.34 -12.90 -18.94
C PHE A 134 -22.36 -12.48 -20.42
N GLN A 135 -23.43 -11.82 -20.85
CA GLN A 135 -23.55 -11.39 -22.25
C GLN A 135 -24.29 -10.07 -22.40
N LEU A 136 -24.13 -9.43 -23.57
CA LEU A 136 -25.04 -8.36 -23.96
C LEU A 136 -26.46 -8.89 -24.10
N ASN A 137 -27.42 -8.15 -23.56
CA ASN A 137 -28.83 -8.57 -23.49
C ASN A 137 -29.69 -8.03 -24.64
N TRP A 138 -29.21 -7.03 -25.38
CA TRP A 138 -29.97 -6.41 -26.46
C TRP A 138 -29.39 -6.74 -27.84
N PRO A 139 -30.25 -6.91 -28.87
CA PRO A 139 -29.80 -7.22 -30.22
C PRO A 139 -28.97 -6.10 -30.83
N GLU A 140 -28.18 -6.45 -31.85
CA GLU A 140 -27.17 -5.58 -32.48
C GLU A 140 -27.73 -4.22 -32.93
N TRP A 141 -29.01 -4.18 -33.32
CA TRP A 141 -29.70 -2.98 -33.81
C TRP A 141 -30.41 -2.15 -32.72
N ASP A 142 -30.40 -2.59 -31.46
CA ASP A 142 -31.10 -1.88 -30.38
C ASP A 142 -30.35 -0.59 -29.98
N ALA A 143 -31.05 0.54 -30.08
CA ALA A 143 -30.46 1.86 -29.78
C ALA A 143 -29.95 2.00 -28.33
N ARG A 144 -30.46 1.18 -27.39
CA ARG A 144 -30.02 1.20 -25.99
C ARG A 144 -28.56 0.78 -25.84
N ASN A 145 -28.05 -0.09 -26.72
CA ASN A 145 -26.63 -0.47 -26.73
C ASN A 145 -25.74 0.78 -26.91
N ALA A 146 -26.01 1.58 -27.93
CA ALA A 146 -25.26 2.81 -28.18
C ALA A 146 -25.44 3.86 -27.08
N ALA A 147 -26.67 4.03 -26.58
CA ALA A 147 -26.95 4.99 -25.52
C ALA A 147 -26.24 4.64 -24.21
N PHE A 148 -26.22 3.37 -23.82
CA PHE A 148 -25.57 2.92 -22.59
C PHE A 148 -24.04 2.94 -22.71
N ALA A 149 -23.48 2.54 -23.85
CA ALA A 149 -22.05 2.68 -24.11
C ALA A 149 -21.59 4.14 -23.99
N LYS A 150 -22.31 5.07 -24.64
CA LYS A 150 -22.05 6.50 -24.52
C LYS A 150 -22.16 6.99 -23.08
N LYS A 151 -23.16 6.52 -22.32
CA LYS A 151 -23.33 6.87 -20.92
C LYS A 151 -22.13 6.46 -20.07
N LEU A 152 -21.58 5.26 -20.30
CA LEU A 152 -20.36 4.79 -19.64
C LEU A 152 -19.13 5.64 -20.02
N GLU A 153 -18.98 5.97 -21.30
CA GLU A 153 -17.92 6.85 -21.82
C GLU A 153 -18.03 8.27 -21.25
N ASP A 154 -19.26 8.78 -21.05
CA ASP A 154 -19.54 10.05 -20.38
C ASP A 154 -19.33 10.00 -18.85
N GLY A 155 -18.72 8.92 -18.34
CA GLY A 155 -18.27 8.78 -16.96
C GLY A 155 -19.25 8.11 -16.00
N TYR A 156 -20.35 7.54 -16.50
CA TYR A 156 -21.25 6.75 -15.66
C TYR A 156 -20.53 5.57 -15.00
N LEU A 157 -20.78 5.36 -13.71
CA LEU A 157 -20.08 4.41 -12.84
C LEU A 157 -18.55 4.64 -12.70
N GLY A 158 -18.01 5.73 -13.26
CA GLY A 158 -16.59 6.08 -13.18
C GLY A 158 -15.69 5.00 -13.77
N ILE A 159 -16.12 4.36 -14.86
CA ILE A 159 -15.36 3.31 -15.54
C ILE A 159 -14.43 3.88 -16.62
N TYR A 160 -14.92 4.84 -17.41
CA TYR A 160 -14.22 5.41 -18.57
C TYR A 160 -14.06 6.94 -18.53
N ALA A 161 -14.43 7.61 -17.44
CA ALA A 161 -14.32 9.07 -17.36
C ALA A 161 -12.85 9.52 -17.58
N ASP A 162 -12.64 10.41 -18.55
CA ASP A 162 -11.40 11.20 -18.68
C ASP A 162 -11.33 12.22 -17.54
N GLU A 163 -10.17 12.33 -16.89
CA GLU A 163 -9.90 13.29 -15.81
C GLU A 163 -10.04 14.76 -16.30
N PRO A 164 -10.61 15.68 -15.52
CA PRO A 164 -10.39 17.11 -15.73
C PRO A 164 -8.91 17.42 -15.43
N ASP A 165 -8.19 17.86 -16.46
CA ASP A 165 -6.74 18.10 -16.55
C ASP A 165 -5.85 16.83 -16.54
N ALA A 166 -5.23 16.58 -17.68
CA ALA A 166 -4.42 15.39 -17.92
C ALA A 166 -3.28 15.21 -16.89
N PRO A 167 -3.06 13.98 -16.41
CA PRO A 167 -1.85 13.61 -15.71
C PRO A 167 -0.66 13.69 -16.68
N LEU A 168 0.46 14.21 -16.18
CA LEU A 168 1.77 13.96 -16.80
C LEU A 168 1.90 12.45 -17.11
N PRO A 169 2.58 12.05 -18.21
CA PRO A 169 2.69 10.64 -18.59
C PRO A 169 3.10 9.81 -17.38
N SER A 170 2.44 8.65 -17.19
CA SER A 170 2.79 7.70 -16.12
C SER A 170 4.31 7.59 -16.03
N PRO A 171 4.92 8.07 -14.94
CA PRO A 171 6.25 7.62 -14.67
C PRO A 171 6.11 6.11 -14.40
N ALA A 172 7.05 5.33 -14.91
CA ALA A 172 7.50 4.12 -14.22
C ALA A 172 7.45 4.37 -12.70
N PRO A 173 7.12 3.36 -11.85
CA PRO A 173 6.76 3.51 -10.44
C PRO A 173 7.45 4.73 -9.84
N ALA A 174 6.66 5.76 -9.52
CA ALA A 174 7.18 7.09 -9.24
C ALA A 174 8.37 6.95 -8.29
N THR A 175 9.55 7.39 -8.75
CA THR A 175 10.70 7.57 -7.88
C THR A 175 10.49 8.73 -6.90
N GLY A 176 9.26 9.21 -6.69
CA GLY A 176 8.88 10.27 -5.76
C GLY A 176 7.50 9.99 -5.16
N GLY A 177 7.37 10.25 -3.86
CA GLY A 177 6.21 9.96 -3.01
C GLY A 177 6.68 9.69 -1.58
N VAL A 178 5.80 9.83 -0.60
CA VAL A 178 6.12 9.53 0.80
C VAL A 178 5.38 8.28 1.23
N PHE A 179 6.16 7.34 1.79
CA PHE A 179 5.67 6.13 2.43
C PHE A 179 5.79 6.26 3.94
N TRP A 180 4.84 5.71 4.66
CA TRP A 180 4.97 5.55 6.11
C TRP A 180 4.16 4.35 6.59
N ALA A 181 4.57 3.85 7.75
CA ALA A 181 3.81 2.90 8.53
C ALA A 181 3.00 3.65 9.58
N ASP A 182 1.81 3.16 9.88
CA ASP A 182 1.11 3.48 11.11
C ASP A 182 1.02 2.24 12.00
N VAL A 183 1.36 2.38 13.28
CA VAL A 183 1.50 1.24 14.20
C VAL A 183 0.90 1.51 15.57
N SER A 184 0.69 0.45 16.34
CA SER A 184 0.15 0.50 17.70
C SER A 184 0.83 -0.54 18.60
N GLN A 185 0.31 -0.76 19.80
CA GLN A 185 0.78 -1.82 20.72
C GLN A 185 0.79 -3.25 20.15
N TYR A 186 0.16 -3.48 19.00
CA TYR A 186 0.17 -4.78 18.35
C TYR A 186 1.47 -5.06 17.57
N GLN A 187 2.26 -4.02 17.30
CA GLN A 187 3.60 -4.12 16.76
C GLN A 187 4.64 -3.95 17.88
N ARG A 188 5.86 -4.42 17.63
CA ARG A 188 6.99 -4.08 18.51
C ARG A 188 7.32 -2.58 18.39
N PRO A 189 7.95 -1.97 19.41
CA PRO A 189 8.39 -0.59 19.31
C PRO A 189 9.35 -0.36 18.14
N ALA A 190 9.33 0.86 17.62
CA ALA A 190 10.22 1.32 16.57
C ALA A 190 11.69 1.29 17.02
N ASP A 191 12.57 1.08 16.05
CA ASP A 191 14.02 1.15 16.20
C ASP A 191 14.66 1.67 14.90
N ASP A 192 15.99 1.76 14.90
CA ASP A 192 16.76 2.36 13.80
C ASP A 192 16.71 1.58 12.48
N SER A 193 16.08 0.41 12.45
CA SER A 193 15.78 -0.30 11.20
C SER A 193 14.58 0.28 10.43
N TYR A 194 13.82 1.21 11.03
CA TYR A 194 12.69 1.84 10.37
C TYR A 194 13.11 2.60 9.09
N PRO A 195 12.53 2.29 7.91
CA PRO A 195 13.08 2.75 6.64
C PRO A 195 12.53 4.09 6.14
N HIS A 196 11.49 4.64 6.77
CA HIS A 196 10.77 5.82 6.25
C HIS A 196 11.03 7.09 7.06
N ARG A 197 10.77 8.23 6.42
CA ARG A 197 11.00 9.60 6.96
C ARG A 197 9.82 10.13 7.77
N LEU A 198 8.68 9.46 7.70
CA LEU A 198 7.48 9.70 8.48
C LEU A 198 7.11 8.39 9.16
N LEU A 199 6.81 8.42 10.45
CA LEU A 199 6.19 7.34 11.21
C LEU A 199 4.93 7.87 11.89
N VAL A 200 3.87 7.05 11.93
CA VAL A 200 2.64 7.39 12.66
C VAL A 200 2.39 6.32 13.75
N VAL A 201 2.07 6.71 14.98
CA VAL A 201 1.85 5.74 16.07
C VAL A 201 0.62 6.05 16.89
N ARG A 202 -0.02 5.02 17.45
CA ARG A 202 -1.17 5.20 18.33
C ARG A 202 -0.75 5.68 19.71
N SER A 203 -1.42 6.71 20.24
CA SER A 203 -1.36 7.07 21.66
C SER A 203 -2.41 6.33 22.49
N ASN A 204 -3.67 6.31 22.05
CA ASN A 204 -4.78 5.75 22.81
C ASN A 204 -5.92 5.26 21.92
N SER A 205 -6.81 4.45 22.50
CA SER A 205 -8.14 4.12 21.97
C SER A 205 -9.18 4.51 23.01
N GLY A 206 -9.91 5.60 22.77
CA GLY A 206 -10.79 6.16 23.79
C GLY A 206 -10.04 6.47 25.08
N ASN A 207 -10.47 5.85 26.17
CA ASN A 207 -9.86 5.95 27.50
C ASN A 207 -8.63 5.03 27.69
N GLY A 208 -8.38 4.10 26.78
CA GLY A 208 -7.30 3.12 26.89
C GLY A 208 -5.99 3.66 26.32
N ARG A 209 -4.94 3.72 27.14
CA ARG A 209 -3.58 4.09 26.69
C ARG A 209 -2.96 2.95 25.89
N ASP A 210 -2.30 3.29 24.78
CA ASP A 210 -1.52 2.34 24.00
C ASP A 210 -0.20 2.02 24.75
N THR A 211 0.06 0.74 25.00
CA THR A 211 1.18 0.33 25.85
C THR A 211 2.54 0.48 25.18
N ALA A 212 2.60 0.61 23.85
CA ALA A 212 3.86 0.83 23.13
C ALA A 212 4.18 2.31 22.92
N PHE A 213 3.22 3.22 23.17
CA PHE A 213 3.35 4.63 22.87
C PHE A 213 4.61 5.27 23.47
N GLU A 214 4.87 5.06 24.76
CA GLU A 214 6.03 5.69 25.43
C GLU A 214 7.38 5.25 24.84
N ALA A 215 7.49 3.98 24.42
CA ALA A 215 8.70 3.47 23.77
C ALA A 215 8.86 4.09 22.37
N ASN A 216 7.79 4.10 21.58
CA ASN A 216 7.76 4.71 20.25
C ASN A 216 8.05 6.21 20.30
N ALA A 217 7.45 6.94 21.25
CA ALA A 217 7.66 8.38 21.42
C ALA A 217 9.10 8.72 21.79
N ARG A 218 9.74 7.93 22.67
CA ARG A 218 11.16 8.12 23.01
C ARG A 218 12.06 7.93 21.81
N TRP A 219 11.84 6.87 21.02
CA TRP A 219 12.61 6.63 19.80
C TRP A 219 12.35 7.74 18.77
N ALA A 220 11.09 8.09 18.53
CA ALA A 220 10.70 9.10 17.55
C ALA A 220 11.32 10.47 17.88
N LYS A 221 11.39 10.85 19.17
CA LYS A 221 12.07 12.08 19.59
C LYS A 221 13.55 12.08 19.17
N ALA A 222 14.27 11.00 19.49
CA ALA A 222 15.67 10.87 19.07
C ALA A 222 15.83 10.82 17.53
N ALA A 223 14.88 10.19 16.83
CA ALA A 223 14.86 10.12 15.37
C ALA A 223 14.58 11.50 14.73
N LEU A 224 13.74 12.34 15.33
CA LEU A 224 13.50 13.71 14.89
C LEU A 224 14.73 14.60 15.15
N ASP A 225 15.34 14.48 16.33
CA ASP A 225 16.53 15.25 16.73
C ASP A 225 17.74 14.95 15.83
N SER A 226 17.89 13.68 15.43
CA SER A 226 18.96 13.24 14.51
C SER A 226 18.66 13.47 13.03
N GLY A 227 17.44 13.91 12.70
CA GLY A 227 16.98 14.05 11.33
C GLY A 227 16.77 12.71 10.61
N ARG A 228 16.59 11.60 11.33
CA ARG A 228 16.14 10.30 10.77
C ARG A 228 14.67 10.37 10.35
N LEU A 229 13.83 11.03 11.15
CA LEU A 229 12.47 11.40 10.79
C LEU A 229 12.39 12.90 10.47
N ASP A 230 11.59 13.25 9.47
CA ASP A 230 11.21 14.63 9.18
C ASP A 230 9.86 15.01 9.80
N ALA A 231 9.01 14.00 10.03
CA ALA A 231 7.72 14.17 10.70
C ALA A 231 7.35 12.94 11.52
N PHE A 232 6.56 13.16 12.57
CA PHE A 232 6.01 12.11 13.41
C PHE A 232 4.52 12.36 13.64
N GLY A 233 3.68 11.44 13.18
CA GLY A 233 2.26 11.47 13.45
C GLY A 233 1.93 10.71 14.72
N VAL A 234 0.99 11.23 15.50
CA VAL A 234 0.39 10.47 16.60
C VAL A 234 -1.10 10.42 16.40
N TYR A 235 -1.67 9.22 16.40
CA TYR A 235 -3.10 9.04 16.24
C TYR A 235 -3.76 8.52 17.52
N TYR A 236 -5.04 8.80 17.66
CA TYR A 236 -5.88 8.11 18.64
C TYR A 236 -7.09 7.53 17.93
N PHE A 237 -7.47 6.32 18.33
CA PHE A 237 -8.66 5.65 17.84
C PHE A 237 -9.87 6.19 18.59
N PHE A 238 -10.76 6.88 17.87
CA PHE A 238 -11.95 7.50 18.43
C PHE A 238 -12.92 6.46 19.02
N ARG A 239 -13.40 6.74 20.24
CA ARG A 239 -14.46 5.96 20.91
C ARG A 239 -15.52 6.94 21.45
N PRO A 240 -16.81 6.81 21.06
CA PRO A 240 -17.84 7.75 21.49
C PRO A 240 -17.96 7.87 23.02
N GLY A 241 -18.08 9.10 23.51
CA GLY A 241 -18.24 9.46 24.91
C GLY A 241 -17.01 9.23 25.79
N GLN A 242 -15.83 9.11 25.20
CA GLN A 242 -14.58 8.85 25.91
C GLN A 242 -13.61 10.04 25.84
N ALA A 243 -12.48 9.95 26.57
CA ALA A 243 -11.51 11.03 26.69
C ALA A 243 -10.79 11.36 25.37
N ASN A 244 -10.59 10.37 24.49
CA ASN A 244 -10.10 10.55 23.11
C ASN A 244 -8.96 11.58 22.98
N CYS A 245 -9.25 12.76 22.41
CA CYS A 245 -8.29 13.84 22.18
C CYS A 245 -7.69 14.43 23.46
N ASP A 246 -8.43 14.42 24.58
CA ASP A 246 -7.94 14.93 25.87
C ASP A 246 -6.83 14.01 26.42
N LEU A 247 -7.06 12.69 26.38
CA LEU A 247 -6.04 11.71 26.78
C LEU A 247 -4.86 11.69 25.79
N HIS A 248 -5.13 11.81 24.48
CA HIS A 248 -4.10 11.93 23.45
C HIS A 248 -3.14 13.08 23.74
N ARG A 249 -3.69 14.27 24.04
CA ARG A 249 -2.91 15.44 24.42
C ARG A 249 -2.11 15.20 25.70
N GLU A 250 -2.75 14.67 26.75
CA GLU A 250 -2.09 14.37 28.03
C GLU A 250 -0.87 13.45 27.82
N MET A 251 -1.02 12.41 26.99
CA MET A 251 0.06 11.48 26.69
C MET A 251 1.21 12.14 25.91
N LEU A 252 0.90 12.99 24.93
CA LEU A 252 1.90 13.79 24.22
C LEU A 252 2.65 14.78 25.14
N GLU A 253 1.95 15.40 26.09
CA GLU A 253 2.55 16.28 27.10
C GLU A 253 3.52 15.50 28.00
N GLN A 254 3.14 14.29 28.44
CA GLN A 254 3.95 13.43 29.31
C GLN A 254 5.27 13.00 28.67
N VAL A 255 5.29 12.76 27.36
CA VAL A 255 6.51 12.38 26.62
C VAL A 255 7.26 13.59 26.02
N GLY A 256 6.75 14.81 26.26
CA GLY A 256 7.36 16.04 25.76
C GLY A 256 7.33 16.19 24.23
N LEU A 257 6.29 15.66 23.57
CA LEU A 257 6.05 15.80 22.13
C LEU A 257 4.85 16.71 21.81
N TRP A 258 4.09 17.13 22.81
CA TRP A 258 3.02 18.11 22.61
C TRP A 258 3.58 19.43 22.05
N GLN A 259 2.98 19.92 20.96
CA GLN A 259 3.43 21.10 20.18
C GLN A 259 4.86 21.01 19.62
N HIS A 260 5.45 19.82 19.53
CA HIS A 260 6.73 19.66 18.85
C HIS A 260 6.60 20.09 17.37
N PRO A 261 7.55 20.87 16.82
CA PRO A 261 7.43 21.48 15.48
C PRO A 261 7.37 20.47 14.33
N LYS A 262 7.72 19.21 14.57
CA LYS A 262 7.65 18.11 13.59
C LYS A 262 6.56 17.06 13.90
N VAL A 263 5.68 17.34 14.85
CA VAL A 263 4.59 16.43 15.27
C VAL A 263 3.23 16.92 14.77
N PHE A 264 2.37 16.00 14.37
CA PHE A 264 0.96 16.25 14.02
C PHE A 264 0.06 15.16 14.58
N THR A 265 -1.25 15.45 14.67
CA THR A 265 -2.27 14.51 15.15
C THR A 265 -3.11 13.98 14.00
N MET A 266 -3.39 12.68 14.03
CA MET A 266 -4.40 12.04 13.19
C MET A 266 -5.59 11.57 14.04
N VAL A 267 -6.79 12.03 13.73
CA VAL A 267 -8.04 11.56 14.36
C VAL A 267 -8.51 10.32 13.62
N ASP A 268 -8.37 9.15 14.23
CA ASP A 268 -8.70 7.86 13.61
C ASP A 268 -10.16 7.48 13.90
N VAL A 269 -10.98 7.48 12.85
CA VAL A 269 -12.42 7.25 12.92
C VAL A 269 -12.78 6.00 12.12
N GLU A 270 -13.07 4.93 12.87
CA GLU A 270 -13.45 3.64 12.31
C GLU A 270 -14.59 2.99 13.10
N GLY A 271 -15.32 2.07 12.46
CA GLY A 271 -16.42 1.34 13.09
C GLY A 271 -16.00 0.31 14.14
N ALA A 272 -14.69 0.08 14.34
CA ALA A 272 -14.15 -0.92 15.28
C ALA A 272 -14.78 -2.31 15.09
N GLY A 273 -14.83 -2.83 13.85
CA GLY A 273 -15.52 -4.09 13.56
C GLY A 273 -17.04 -4.03 13.81
N GLY A 274 -17.62 -2.84 13.68
CA GLY A 274 -19.03 -2.56 13.94
C GLY A 274 -19.40 -2.38 15.41
N GLN A 275 -18.44 -2.20 16.33
CA GLN A 275 -18.72 -1.81 17.72
C GLN A 275 -19.17 -0.33 17.81
N ILE A 276 -18.69 0.50 16.89
CA ILE A 276 -19.06 1.91 16.77
C ILE A 276 -19.98 2.02 15.55
N ARG A 277 -21.16 2.61 15.72
CA ARG A 277 -22.19 2.71 14.68
C ARG A 277 -22.97 4.00 14.84
N GLY A 278 -23.57 4.45 13.74
CA GLY A 278 -24.38 5.67 13.72
C GLY A 278 -23.52 6.89 13.45
N ASN A 279 -24.11 8.07 13.53
CA ASN A 279 -23.45 9.32 13.18
C ASN A 279 -22.85 9.98 14.44
N HIS A 280 -21.52 10.11 14.48
CA HIS A 280 -20.76 10.75 15.55
C HIS A 280 -20.14 12.09 15.15
N THR A 281 -20.61 12.69 14.04
CA THR A 281 -20.03 13.91 13.46
C THR A 281 -19.91 15.06 14.44
N VAL A 282 -20.89 15.26 15.33
CA VAL A 282 -20.89 16.37 16.29
C VAL A 282 -19.71 16.25 17.26
N GLU A 283 -19.51 15.05 17.82
CA GLU A 283 -18.44 14.78 18.78
C GLU A 283 -17.07 14.81 18.10
N ILE A 284 -16.92 14.13 16.98
CA ILE A 284 -15.65 14.08 16.24
C ILE A 284 -15.24 15.48 15.76
N ASN A 285 -16.18 16.28 15.25
CA ASN A 285 -15.86 17.64 14.80
C ASN A 285 -15.52 18.59 15.96
N ASP A 286 -16.11 18.39 17.14
CA ASP A 286 -15.69 19.10 18.36
C ASP A 286 -14.25 18.75 18.74
N GLU A 287 -13.88 17.46 18.73
CA GLU A 287 -12.50 17.02 19.01
C GLU A 287 -11.50 17.58 17.99
N VAL A 288 -11.82 17.53 16.69
CA VAL A 288 -11.00 18.13 15.63
C VAL A 288 -10.83 19.63 15.87
N GLN A 289 -11.91 20.35 16.19
CA GLN A 289 -11.86 21.78 16.45
C GLN A 289 -11.02 22.11 17.69
N ARG A 290 -11.15 21.33 18.76
CA ARG A 290 -10.35 21.48 19.99
C ARG A 290 -8.87 21.27 19.71
N LEU A 291 -8.50 20.18 19.03
CA LEU A 291 -7.12 19.90 18.63
C LEU A 291 -6.54 21.03 17.78
N GLN A 292 -7.26 21.47 16.74
CA GLN A 292 -6.83 22.58 15.89
C GLN A 292 -6.64 23.87 16.68
N GLY A 293 -7.53 24.15 17.64
CA GLY A 293 -7.42 25.28 18.54
C GLY A 293 -6.21 25.20 19.47
N TRP A 294 -5.92 24.01 20.02
CA TRP A 294 -4.78 23.82 20.93
C TRP A 294 -3.42 23.82 20.21
N TYR A 295 -3.35 23.35 18.96
CA TYR A 295 -2.14 23.46 18.14
C TYR A 295 -1.89 24.89 17.64
N GLY A 296 -2.95 25.67 17.43
CA GLY A 296 -2.84 27.01 16.83
C GLY A 296 -2.59 27.02 15.31
N ASP A 297 -2.28 25.86 14.71
CA ASP A 297 -2.24 25.64 13.27
C ASP A 297 -3.14 24.45 12.91
N LYS A 298 -4.17 24.72 12.09
CA LYS A 298 -5.16 23.71 11.70
C LYS A 298 -4.56 22.57 10.86
N ARG A 299 -3.43 22.82 10.19
CA ARG A 299 -2.72 21.85 9.35
C ARG A 299 -2.13 20.69 10.17
N ARG A 300 -1.93 20.90 11.48
CA ARG A 300 -1.42 19.89 12.42
C ARG A 300 -2.42 18.81 12.81
N VAL A 301 -3.64 18.89 12.28
CA VAL A 301 -4.69 17.91 12.56
C VAL A 301 -5.23 17.37 11.24
N ILE A 302 -5.06 16.07 11.05
CA ILE A 302 -5.62 15.31 9.93
C ILE A 302 -6.62 14.28 10.46
N GLY A 303 -7.40 13.69 9.58
CA GLY A 303 -8.29 12.57 9.92
C GLY A 303 -7.91 11.29 9.20
N TYR A 304 -8.39 10.18 9.73
CA TYR A 304 -8.49 8.92 9.01
C TYR A 304 -9.96 8.49 9.02
N LEU A 305 -10.48 8.08 7.86
CA LEU A 305 -11.86 7.61 7.73
C LEU A 305 -11.95 6.60 6.59
N ASN A 306 -12.58 5.45 6.85
CA ASN A 306 -12.97 4.49 5.82
C ASN A 306 -14.42 4.73 5.37
N PRO A 307 -14.69 5.54 4.33
CA PRO A 307 -16.06 5.83 3.91
C PRO A 307 -16.80 4.62 3.32
N LYS A 308 -16.07 3.58 2.89
CA LYS A 308 -16.66 2.35 2.35
C LYS A 308 -17.09 1.40 3.47
N ALA A 309 -16.26 1.23 4.50
CA ALA A 309 -16.57 0.36 5.63
C ALA A 309 -17.52 1.02 6.64
N ASP A 310 -17.39 2.35 6.82
CA ASP A 310 -18.07 3.11 7.87
C ASP A 310 -18.94 4.25 7.30
N PRO A 311 -19.88 3.95 6.38
CA PRO A 311 -20.69 4.98 5.74
C PRO A 311 -21.55 5.72 6.77
N GLY A 312 -21.43 7.05 6.80
CA GLY A 312 -22.21 7.91 7.69
C GLY A 312 -21.74 7.96 9.15
N LEU A 313 -20.59 7.33 9.46
CA LEU A 313 -19.99 7.40 10.79
C LEU A 313 -19.56 8.84 11.14
N TRP A 314 -18.98 9.52 10.16
CA TRP A 314 -18.46 10.88 10.30
C TRP A 314 -18.62 11.66 8.98
N SER A 315 -19.03 12.93 9.08
CA SER A 315 -18.95 13.92 8.01
C SER A 315 -17.86 14.95 8.33
N PRO A 316 -16.63 14.77 7.81
CA PRO A 316 -15.51 15.64 8.10
C PRO A 316 -15.79 17.10 7.72
N PRO A 317 -15.26 18.09 8.47
CA PRO A 317 -15.40 19.48 8.12
C PRO A 317 -14.65 19.77 6.81
N ALA A 318 -15.17 20.69 6.01
CA ALA A 318 -14.55 21.07 4.74
C ALA A 318 -13.10 21.54 4.94
N GLY A 319 -12.20 21.02 4.11
CA GLY A 319 -10.77 21.37 4.14
C GLY A 319 -9.93 20.51 5.09
N LEU A 320 -10.52 19.65 5.92
CA LEU A 320 -9.76 18.67 6.70
C LEU A 320 -9.06 17.67 5.75
N LYS A 321 -7.77 17.42 6.00
CA LYS A 321 -6.98 16.46 5.23
C LYS A 321 -7.18 15.06 5.79
N LEU A 322 -7.38 14.09 4.91
CA LEU A 322 -7.74 12.72 5.26
C LEU A 322 -6.77 11.70 4.67
N VAL A 323 -6.40 10.72 5.50
CA VAL A 323 -5.95 9.41 5.05
C VAL A 323 -7.21 8.57 4.83
N VAL A 324 -7.38 8.03 3.63
CA VAL A 324 -8.55 7.22 3.28
C VAL A 324 -8.08 5.83 2.85
N PRO A 325 -8.40 4.75 3.57
CA PRO A 325 -7.90 3.42 3.25
C PRO A 325 -8.48 2.89 1.94
N HIS A 326 -7.62 2.21 1.19
CA HIS A 326 -7.95 1.42 0.03
C HIS A 326 -6.97 0.26 -0.07
N TYR A 327 -7.30 -0.86 0.58
CA TYR A 327 -6.44 -2.04 0.70
C TYR A 327 -6.34 -2.84 -0.60
N ASN A 328 -5.61 -2.30 -1.58
CA ASN A 328 -5.38 -2.92 -2.88
C ASN A 328 -3.92 -3.33 -3.10
N ASN A 329 -3.06 -3.16 -2.09
CA ASN A 329 -1.63 -3.45 -2.14
C ASN A 329 -0.86 -2.68 -3.22
N ALA A 330 -1.43 -1.58 -3.75
CA ALA A 330 -0.85 -0.79 -4.81
C ALA A 330 -0.74 0.68 -4.37
N PRO A 331 0.45 1.14 -3.90
CA PRO A 331 0.63 2.53 -3.47
C PRO A 331 0.32 3.49 -4.63
N GLY A 332 -0.40 4.56 -4.31
CA GLY A 332 -0.87 5.59 -5.25
C GLY A 332 -2.17 5.26 -5.95
N GLN A 333 -2.63 3.99 -5.91
CA GLN A 333 -3.89 3.58 -6.51
C GLN A 333 -5.01 3.72 -5.49
N SER A 334 -5.62 4.89 -5.37
CA SER A 334 -6.79 5.11 -4.50
C SER A 334 -7.94 5.77 -5.24
N TYR A 335 -9.15 5.60 -4.72
CA TYR A 335 -10.31 6.34 -5.21
C TYR A 335 -10.33 7.75 -4.64
N ASP A 336 -10.88 8.70 -5.38
CA ASP A 336 -11.03 10.06 -4.89
C ASP A 336 -12.06 10.17 -3.78
N PHE A 337 -11.71 11.00 -2.79
CA PHE A 337 -12.57 11.33 -1.68
C PHE A 337 -12.28 12.76 -1.23
N PRO A 338 -13.29 13.59 -0.92
CA PRO A 338 -13.07 14.96 -0.48
C PRO A 338 -12.10 15.04 0.71
N GLY A 339 -11.04 15.83 0.55
CA GLY A 339 -10.01 15.98 1.60
C GLY A 339 -8.93 14.89 1.62
N ARG A 340 -9.06 13.81 0.83
CA ARG A 340 -8.03 12.77 0.73
C ARG A 340 -6.72 13.37 0.20
N PHE A 341 -5.64 13.17 0.94
CA PHE A 341 -4.28 13.46 0.46
C PHE A 341 -3.40 12.19 0.39
N ALA A 342 -3.85 11.12 1.04
CA ALA A 342 -3.13 9.87 1.17
C ALA A 342 -4.09 8.68 1.29
N HIS A 343 -3.55 7.48 1.13
CA HIS A 343 -4.28 6.26 1.42
C HIS A 343 -3.44 5.26 2.19
N GLN A 344 -4.09 4.51 3.08
CA GLN A 344 -3.56 3.26 3.60
C GLN A 344 -3.85 2.18 2.56
N TYR A 345 -2.80 1.64 1.92
CA TYR A 345 -2.94 0.76 0.75
C TYR A 345 -2.82 -0.72 1.09
N SER A 346 -2.35 -1.05 2.30
CA SER A 346 -2.21 -2.42 2.79
C SER A 346 -2.16 -2.44 4.32
N ASP A 347 -2.58 -3.55 4.91
CA ASP A 347 -2.52 -3.88 6.34
C ASP A 347 -1.40 -4.90 6.67
N ARG A 348 -0.62 -5.31 5.68
CA ARG A 348 0.28 -6.47 5.75
C ARG A 348 1.58 -6.30 5.00
N VAL A 349 2.01 -5.06 4.76
CA VAL A 349 3.32 -4.80 4.16
C VAL A 349 4.38 -5.03 5.20
N ASP A 350 5.40 -5.81 4.85
CA ASP A 350 6.54 -6.04 5.74
C ASP A 350 7.36 -4.75 5.87
N CYS A 351 7.36 -4.17 7.06
CA CYS A 351 8.11 -2.96 7.38
C CYS A 351 8.91 -3.19 8.66
N ALA A 352 10.24 -3.05 8.57
CA ALA A 352 11.09 -3.14 9.75
C ALA A 352 10.80 -1.97 10.72
N PRO A 353 10.88 -2.18 12.05
CA PRO A 353 11.07 -3.46 12.75
C PRO A 353 9.74 -4.24 12.97
N PHE A 354 8.63 -3.72 12.49
CA PHE A 354 7.28 -4.13 12.85
C PHE A 354 6.87 -5.50 12.29
N GLY A 355 7.49 -5.93 11.19
CA GLY A 355 6.97 -7.04 10.39
C GLY A 355 5.81 -6.57 9.50
N PRO A 356 4.84 -7.44 9.17
CA PRO A 356 3.63 -7.04 8.47
C PRO A 356 2.84 -6.00 9.27
N CYS A 357 2.67 -4.80 8.70
CA CYS A 357 1.88 -3.74 9.30
C CYS A 357 1.18 -2.86 8.24
N ASP A 358 0.41 -1.90 8.74
CA ASP A 358 -0.27 -0.93 7.92
C ASP A 358 0.73 -0.04 7.17
N ALA A 359 0.48 0.15 5.88
CA ALA A 359 1.32 0.92 5.00
C ALA A 359 0.50 1.97 4.23
N ASN A 360 1.05 3.18 4.21
CA ASN A 360 0.43 4.36 3.68
C ASN A 360 1.29 5.00 2.61
N PHE A 361 0.63 5.71 1.71
CA PHE A 361 1.29 6.41 0.62
C PHE A 361 0.59 7.74 0.30
N THR A 362 1.41 8.74 -0.06
CA THR A 362 0.98 9.91 -0.81
C THR A 362 1.92 10.14 -1.99
N ALA A 363 1.35 10.65 -3.09
CA ALA A 363 2.12 11.06 -4.27
C ALA A 363 2.84 12.40 -4.07
N MET A 364 2.52 13.14 -3.00
CA MET A 364 3.25 14.37 -2.65
C MET A 364 4.73 14.06 -2.43
N SER A 365 5.58 14.98 -2.85
CA SER A 365 6.96 15.01 -2.37
C SER A 365 6.98 15.27 -0.85
N LEU A 366 8.09 14.93 -0.21
CA LEU A 366 8.24 15.18 1.22
C LEU A 366 8.06 16.66 1.60
N PRO A 367 8.66 17.65 0.90
CA PRO A 367 8.43 19.06 1.22
C PRO A 367 6.95 19.48 1.09
N GLU A 368 6.25 19.01 0.06
CA GLU A 368 4.81 19.29 -0.11
C GLU A 368 3.96 18.70 1.01
N LEU A 369 4.28 17.47 1.44
CA LEU A 369 3.62 16.83 2.57
C LEU A 369 3.85 17.61 3.87
N LEU A 370 5.09 18.01 4.14
CA LEU A 370 5.44 18.77 5.34
C LEU A 370 4.73 20.13 5.36
N GLU A 371 4.72 20.86 4.25
CA GLU A 371 3.99 22.14 4.13
C GLU A 371 2.48 21.95 4.33
N MET A 372 1.90 20.87 3.78
CA MET A 372 0.50 20.52 3.99
C MET A 372 0.19 20.27 5.48
N LEU A 373 1.13 19.68 6.21
CA LEU A 373 1.05 19.43 7.66
C LEU A 373 1.45 20.65 8.50
N GLY A 374 1.88 21.74 7.86
CA GLY A 374 2.40 22.94 8.53
C GLY A 374 3.74 22.73 9.24
N ILE A 375 4.53 21.75 8.79
CA ILE A 375 5.88 21.43 9.26
C ILE A 375 6.90 22.11 8.32
N GLU A 376 7.83 22.86 8.91
CA GLU A 376 8.92 23.47 8.15
C GLU A 376 9.89 22.38 7.64
N TYR A 377 10.24 22.45 6.37
CA TYR A 377 11.24 21.59 5.76
C TYR A 377 12.63 22.24 5.89
N GLU A 378 13.56 21.56 6.56
CA GLU A 378 14.91 22.06 6.81
C GLU A 378 15.93 21.65 5.71
N GLY A 379 15.47 21.09 4.59
CA GLY A 379 16.34 20.80 3.43
C GLY A 379 16.66 22.09 2.68
N SER A 380 17.95 22.40 2.54
CA SER A 380 18.47 23.70 2.09
C SER A 380 17.87 24.19 0.77
N ASP A 381 17.48 25.47 0.74
CA ASP A 381 17.01 26.25 -0.43
C ASP A 381 17.95 26.24 -1.67
N ASP A 382 19.17 25.71 -1.56
CA ASP A 382 20.18 25.75 -2.63
C ASP A 382 20.34 24.43 -3.42
N MET A 383 19.59 23.38 -3.06
CA MET A 383 19.68 22.08 -3.73
C MET A 383 18.36 21.66 -4.37
N THR A 384 18.45 21.22 -5.63
CA THR A 384 17.33 20.53 -6.28
C THR A 384 17.01 19.21 -5.53
N PRO A 385 15.77 18.70 -5.60
CA PRO A 385 15.41 17.43 -4.98
C PRO A 385 16.29 16.24 -5.41
N GLU A 386 16.84 16.29 -6.63
CA GLU A 386 17.80 15.30 -7.12
C GLU A 386 19.17 15.43 -6.43
N GLN A 387 19.67 16.65 -6.26
CA GLN A 387 20.93 16.90 -5.55
C GLN A 387 20.84 16.54 -4.08
N ASP A 388 19.72 16.85 -3.42
CA ASP A 388 19.45 16.44 -2.05
C ASP A 388 19.42 14.90 -1.94
N ARG A 389 18.75 14.21 -2.86
CA ARG A 389 18.77 12.74 -2.93
C ARG A 389 20.18 12.19 -3.12
N MET A 390 20.95 12.74 -4.06
CA MET A 390 22.31 12.28 -4.32
C MET A 390 23.22 12.49 -3.12
N LEU A 391 23.14 13.65 -2.47
CA LEU A 391 23.93 13.95 -1.28
C LEU A 391 23.58 13.02 -0.12
N ARG A 392 22.29 12.66 0.02
CA ARG A 392 21.83 11.71 1.04
C ARG A 392 22.28 10.28 0.76
N VAL A 393 22.24 9.82 -0.50
CA VAL A 393 22.83 8.51 -0.87
C VAL A 393 24.32 8.47 -0.52
N VAL A 394 25.04 9.56 -0.78
CA VAL A 394 26.45 9.67 -0.41
C VAL A 394 26.62 9.67 1.11
N TYR A 395 25.83 10.44 1.86
CA TYR A 395 25.90 10.49 3.31
C TYR A 395 25.58 9.12 3.95
N ASP A 396 24.53 8.44 3.50
CA ASP A 396 24.15 7.11 3.98
C ASP A 396 25.26 6.11 3.71
N GLU A 397 25.81 6.04 2.49
CA GLU A 397 26.91 5.11 2.20
C GLU A 397 28.20 5.43 2.97
N LEU A 398 28.47 6.72 3.26
CA LEU A 398 29.64 7.13 4.06
C LEU A 398 29.48 6.85 5.56
N THR A 399 28.26 6.90 6.07
CA THR A 399 27.96 6.74 7.51
C THR A 399 27.38 5.38 7.87
N LYS A 400 27.13 4.52 6.89
CA LYS A 400 26.66 3.16 7.08
C LYS A 400 27.64 2.35 7.92
N HIS A 401 27.14 1.73 8.98
CA HIS A 401 27.91 0.79 9.76
C HIS A 401 27.90 -0.58 9.07
N PHE A 402 29.06 -1.20 9.01
CA PHE A 402 29.25 -2.54 8.47
C PHE A 402 29.69 -3.49 9.59
N PRO A 403 29.34 -4.78 9.50
CA PRO A 403 29.88 -5.77 10.41
C PRO A 403 31.38 -5.95 10.16
N SER A 404 32.11 -6.29 11.23
CA SER A 404 33.52 -6.66 11.13
C SER A 404 33.70 -7.80 10.12
N ARG A 405 34.71 -7.69 9.26
CA ARG A 405 35.15 -8.82 8.41
C ARG A 405 36.38 -9.54 8.97
N SER A 406 36.75 -9.25 10.21
CA SER A 406 37.84 -9.97 10.90
C SER A 406 37.51 -11.46 11.03
N GLU A 407 38.53 -12.29 10.93
CA GLU A 407 38.44 -13.72 11.30
C GLU A 407 38.22 -13.86 12.82
N GLU A 408 38.73 -12.91 13.60
CA GLU A 408 38.61 -12.85 15.06
C GLU A 408 37.33 -12.13 15.55
N ARG A 409 36.30 -11.97 14.70
CA ARG A 409 35.10 -11.22 15.11
C ARG A 409 34.24 -12.05 16.07
N GLU A 410 33.73 -11.39 17.10
CA GLU A 410 32.82 -12.02 18.08
C GLU A 410 31.33 -11.82 17.75
N THR A 411 31.03 -10.98 16.76
CA THR A 411 29.65 -10.64 16.38
C THR A 411 29.55 -10.28 14.89
N ASP A 412 28.38 -10.59 14.31
CA ASP A 412 27.97 -10.16 12.96
C ASP A 412 27.14 -8.87 12.97
N GLN A 413 26.99 -8.22 14.13
CA GLN A 413 26.33 -6.92 14.21
C GLN A 413 27.18 -5.83 13.53
N PRO A 414 26.57 -4.80 12.92
CA PRO A 414 27.29 -3.64 12.41
C PRO A 414 28.03 -2.93 13.54
N ILE A 415 29.35 -2.75 13.40
CA ILE A 415 30.17 -2.16 14.47
C ILE A 415 30.80 -0.82 14.11
N ASP A 416 31.08 -0.56 12.83
CA ASP A 416 31.81 0.66 12.43
C ASP A 416 31.58 1.01 10.94
N THR A 417 31.86 2.25 10.57
CA THR A 417 31.80 2.75 9.18
C THR A 417 32.97 2.23 8.34
N LEU A 418 32.86 2.29 7.01
CA LEU A 418 33.98 1.94 6.13
C LEU A 418 35.22 2.80 6.41
N ALA A 419 35.03 4.10 6.67
CA ALA A 419 36.13 4.99 7.03
C ALA A 419 36.77 4.61 8.38
N GLY A 420 35.95 4.27 9.39
CA GLY A 420 36.44 3.75 10.68
C GLY A 420 37.26 2.47 10.52
N PHE A 421 36.79 1.54 9.69
CA PHE A 421 37.58 0.35 9.34
C PHE A 421 38.91 0.70 8.68
N VAL A 422 38.91 1.59 7.69
CA VAL A 422 40.14 2.00 6.99
C VAL A 422 41.13 2.67 7.94
N LEU A 423 40.65 3.55 8.83
CA LEU A 423 41.50 4.19 9.84
C LEU A 423 42.08 3.17 10.82
N ASN A 424 41.31 2.15 11.20
CA ASN A 424 41.76 1.10 12.11
C ASN A 424 42.68 0.03 11.45
N ILE A 425 42.95 0.11 10.14
CA ILE A 425 43.89 -0.81 9.47
C ILE A 425 45.30 -0.66 10.04
N ASP A 426 45.75 0.57 10.32
CA ASP A 426 47.11 0.81 10.79
C ASP A 426 47.37 0.19 12.18
N GLY A 427 46.41 0.33 13.09
CA GLY A 427 46.43 -0.23 14.43
C GLY A 427 46.45 -1.76 14.39
N ARG A 428 45.64 -2.38 13.52
CA ARG A 428 45.65 -3.83 13.34
C ARG A 428 46.97 -4.35 12.74
N ILE A 429 47.54 -3.65 11.76
CA ILE A 429 48.85 -4.02 11.19
C ILE A 429 49.94 -3.89 12.26
N HIS A 430 49.89 -2.85 13.09
CA HIS A 430 50.84 -2.68 14.19
C HIS A 430 50.69 -3.76 15.27
N GLU A 431 49.46 -4.09 15.66
CA GLU A 431 49.20 -5.20 16.58
C GLU A 431 49.72 -6.52 16.04
N GLN A 432 49.55 -6.78 14.74
CA GLN A 432 50.10 -7.97 14.08
C GLN A 432 51.62 -7.95 14.06
N SER A 433 52.27 -6.83 13.76
CA SER A 433 53.74 -6.75 13.77
C SER A 433 54.31 -7.00 15.17
N VAL A 434 53.67 -6.47 16.21
CA VAL A 434 54.08 -6.72 17.61
C VAL A 434 53.90 -8.20 18.00
N ARG A 435 52.83 -8.86 17.52
CA ARG A 435 52.63 -10.30 17.73
C ARG A 435 53.69 -11.14 17.00
N ASP A 436 54.01 -10.81 15.76
CA ASP A 436 55.00 -11.52 14.96
C ASP A 436 56.41 -11.38 15.57
N GLU A 437 56.80 -10.17 16.01
CA GLU A 437 58.06 -9.93 16.75
C GLU A 437 58.13 -10.78 18.03
N HIS A 438 57.02 -10.91 18.76
CA HIS A 438 56.98 -11.75 19.96
C HIS A 438 57.15 -13.25 19.64
N VAL A 439 56.63 -13.73 18.51
CA VAL A 439 56.79 -15.12 18.06
C VAL A 439 58.24 -15.39 17.66
N ASP A 440 58.88 -14.46 16.97
CA ASP A 440 60.30 -14.55 16.60
C ASP A 440 61.20 -14.59 17.83
N ASP A 441 60.95 -13.73 18.83
CA ASP A 441 61.67 -13.74 20.11
C ASP A 441 61.55 -15.10 20.84
N GLN A 442 60.36 -15.70 20.83
CA GLN A 442 60.13 -17.02 21.42
C GLN A 442 60.86 -18.13 20.65
N LEU A 443 60.86 -18.09 19.32
CA LEU A 443 61.58 -19.04 18.47
C LEU A 443 63.08 -18.95 18.67
N ASP A 444 63.62 -17.73 18.77
CA ASP A 444 65.04 -17.52 19.05
C ASP A 444 65.43 -18.03 20.43
N ALA A 445 64.60 -17.79 21.46
CA ALA A 445 64.81 -18.35 22.79
C ALA A 445 64.84 -19.89 22.79
N ILE A 446 63.92 -20.52 22.04
CA ILE A 446 63.88 -21.99 21.85
C ILE A 446 65.13 -22.47 21.11
N LEU A 447 65.56 -21.77 20.07
CA LEU A 447 66.76 -22.11 19.29
C LEU A 447 68.03 -22.05 20.14
N VAL A 448 68.16 -21.02 21.00
CA VAL A 448 69.26 -20.90 21.96
C VAL A 448 69.24 -22.06 22.96
N ALA A 449 68.07 -22.40 23.50
CA ALA A 449 67.93 -23.53 24.41
C ALA A 449 68.31 -24.87 23.75
N LEU A 450 67.86 -25.10 22.51
CA LEU A 450 68.21 -26.29 21.71
C LEU A 450 69.72 -26.39 21.46
N LYS A 451 70.37 -25.29 21.07
CA LYS A 451 71.83 -25.25 20.90
C LYS A 451 72.57 -25.59 22.19
N ALA A 452 72.11 -25.07 23.34
CA ALA A 452 72.70 -25.38 24.64
C ALA A 452 72.56 -26.87 25.01
N VAL A 453 71.41 -27.49 24.70
CA VAL A 453 71.19 -28.93 24.88
C VAL A 453 72.10 -29.76 23.98
N ILE A 454 72.25 -29.39 22.71
CA ILE A 454 73.16 -30.08 21.77
C ILE A 454 74.60 -30.04 22.27
N VAL A 455 75.11 -28.86 22.68
CA VAL A 455 76.47 -28.72 23.23
C VAL A 455 76.66 -29.54 24.51
N ALA A 456 75.62 -29.68 25.34
CA ALA A 456 75.68 -30.50 26.55
C ALA A 456 75.70 -32.01 26.23
N LEU A 457 75.07 -32.43 25.13
CA LEU A 457 75.08 -33.81 24.65
C LEU A 457 76.41 -34.19 23.98
N GLU A 458 77.06 -33.27 23.27
CA GLU A 458 78.38 -33.48 22.64
C GLU A 458 79.54 -33.55 23.65
N LYS A 459 79.33 -33.09 24.89
CA LYS A 459 80.30 -33.15 25.99
C LYS A 459 80.19 -34.42 26.86
N ARG A 460 79.29 -35.33 26.52
CA ARG A 460 79.19 -36.69 27.09
C ARG A 460 79.80 -37.69 26.13
#